data_AF-A0A1X0D9V7-F1
#
_entry.id   AF-A0A1X0D9V7-F1
#
_cell.length_a   1.000
_cell.length_b   1.000
_cell.length_c   1.000
_cell.angle_alpha   90.00
_cell.angle_beta   90.00
_cell.angle_gamma   90.00
#
_symmetry.space_group_name_H-M   'P 1'
#
loop_
_entity.id
_entity.type
_entity.pdbx_description
1 polymer ?
#
loop_
_entity_poly.entity_id
_entity_poly.type
_entity_poly.pdbx_seq_one_letter_code
_entity_poly.pdbx_strand_id
1 'polypeptide(L)'
;MLQMAVVLRPGDSNDLVRLLQARLNRDYPLYSNLVVDGIYGPATTGVVREFQRRAGLVVDGVAGPQTLGRLGLDFDQPRPLPTSLPFFYCASGTWQTPFMGPQFDVGWQLEQRGIVRNQPVGYPASGFLYPNPFLSYNESVALGVAELARLVLMNAGRFYLCGYSQGAEVVARTLGLMLPGQPLAHRADDLIAVIQFGCPCRPPGPTLLGDNPPGAGIAGFYTPDQFRARTYDFVLPGDMYATTTDDTLLHLGYEALTPLELELPFALEILALIQSNEFLDLLNLANTPETFAKVVQTAVVVGDFLIRNPHVHYHDWVGFDGQTGVQRAVQIVATAPAGV
;
A
#
# COMPACT_ATOMS: atom_id res chain seq x y z
N MET A 1 -33.10 -13.43 12.36
CA MET A 1 -32.05 -14.47 12.31
C MET A 1 -31.05 -14.14 13.40
N LEU A 2 -30.70 -15.08 14.29
CA LEU A 2 -29.65 -14.85 15.29
C LEU A 2 -28.31 -14.67 14.55
N GLN A 3 -27.71 -13.48 14.63
CA GLN A 3 -26.32 -13.26 14.21
C GLN A 3 -25.43 -14.06 15.15
N MET A 4 -24.66 -15.02 14.62
CA MET A 4 -23.66 -15.74 15.40
C MET A 4 -22.45 -14.84 15.59
N ALA A 5 -22.10 -14.59 16.85
CA ALA A 5 -20.91 -13.84 17.20
C ALA A 5 -19.62 -14.62 16.87
N VAL A 6 -18.68 -14.02 16.15
CA VAL A 6 -17.33 -14.46 15.86
C VAL A 6 -16.53 -14.41 17.14
N VAL A 7 -16.05 -15.59 17.51
CA VAL A 7 -15.24 -15.80 18.69
C VAL A 7 -14.04 -16.62 18.25
N LEU A 8 -12.83 -16.09 18.47
CA LEU A 8 -11.59 -16.83 18.26
C LEU A 8 -11.09 -17.36 19.60
N ARG A 9 -10.83 -18.66 19.67
CA ARG A 9 -10.55 -19.37 20.91
C ARG A 9 -9.50 -20.47 20.71
N PRO A 10 -8.90 -20.98 21.81
CA PRO A 10 -7.92 -22.06 21.73
C PRO A 10 -8.42 -23.24 20.89
N GLY A 11 -7.59 -23.70 19.96
CA GLY A 11 -7.89 -24.78 19.02
C GLY A 11 -8.42 -24.32 17.66
N ASP A 12 -8.81 -23.05 17.49
CA ASP A 12 -9.17 -22.52 16.18
C ASP A 12 -7.92 -22.45 15.27
N SER A 13 -8.12 -22.76 13.99
CA SER A 13 -7.09 -22.67 12.96
C SER A 13 -7.67 -22.09 11.67
N ASN A 14 -7.47 -20.78 11.44
CA ASN A 14 -8.02 -20.05 10.29
C ASN A 14 -7.35 -18.67 10.10
N ASP A 15 -7.72 -17.96 9.03
CA ASP A 15 -7.16 -16.63 8.71
C ASP A 15 -7.54 -15.52 9.69
N LEU A 16 -8.67 -15.64 10.40
CA LEU A 16 -9.02 -14.67 11.44
C LEU A 16 -8.05 -14.76 12.63
N VAL A 17 -7.54 -15.96 12.91
CA VAL A 17 -6.45 -16.13 13.89
C VAL A 17 -5.15 -15.51 13.39
N ARG A 18 -4.81 -15.62 12.08
CA ARG A 18 -3.65 -14.92 11.51
C ARG A 18 -3.77 -13.41 11.68
N LEU A 19 -4.95 -12.87 11.40
CA LEU A 19 -5.24 -11.46 11.55
C LEU A 19 -5.11 -11.01 13.02
N LEU A 20 -5.64 -11.79 13.96
CA LEU A 20 -5.47 -11.55 15.40
C LEU A 20 -3.98 -11.55 15.81
N GLN A 21 -3.22 -12.56 15.40
CA GLN A 21 -1.79 -12.68 15.71
C GLN A 21 -0.99 -11.50 15.15
N ALA A 22 -1.22 -11.16 13.87
CA ALA A 22 -0.58 -10.02 13.22
C ALA A 22 -0.92 -8.70 13.92
N ARG A 23 -2.20 -8.50 14.27
CA ARG A 23 -2.68 -7.31 14.98
C ARG A 23 -2.02 -7.16 16.35
N LEU A 24 -1.95 -8.24 17.12
CA LEU A 24 -1.34 -8.23 18.45
C LEU A 24 0.15 -7.92 18.39
N ASN A 25 0.89 -8.53 17.46
CA ASN A 25 2.31 -8.25 17.27
C ASN A 25 2.57 -6.80 16.87
N ARG A 26 1.76 -6.25 15.96
CA ARG A 26 1.91 -4.90 15.43
C ARG A 26 1.61 -3.83 16.49
N ASP A 27 0.46 -3.94 17.16
CA ASP A 27 -0.02 -2.89 18.07
C ASP A 27 0.58 -3.02 19.48
N TYR A 28 1.04 -4.23 19.85
CA TYR A 28 1.56 -4.52 21.19
C TYR A 28 2.92 -5.23 21.18
N PRO A 29 3.93 -4.71 20.46
CA PRO A 29 5.24 -5.36 20.29
C PRO A 29 6.02 -5.52 21.60
N LEU A 30 5.67 -4.74 22.64
CA LEU A 30 6.29 -4.84 23.96
C LEU A 30 6.03 -6.18 24.67
N TYR A 31 4.96 -6.90 24.29
CA TYR A 31 4.61 -8.17 24.93
C TYR A 31 4.00 -9.22 23.98
N SER A 32 3.91 -8.92 22.69
CA SER A 32 3.44 -9.85 21.66
C SER A 32 4.54 -10.13 20.64
N ASN A 33 4.93 -11.39 20.52
CA ASN A 33 5.86 -11.90 19.50
C ASN A 33 5.40 -13.28 19.01
N LEU A 34 4.18 -13.34 18.49
CA LEU A 34 3.53 -14.55 18.01
C LEU A 34 4.01 -14.94 16.62
N VAL A 35 4.08 -16.24 16.34
CA VAL A 35 4.13 -16.72 14.96
C VAL A 35 2.75 -16.50 14.32
N VAL A 36 2.70 -15.91 13.13
CA VAL A 36 1.43 -15.65 12.41
C VAL A 36 1.06 -16.87 11.56
N ASP A 37 0.85 -18.01 12.22
CA ASP A 37 0.58 -19.30 11.59
C ASP A 37 -0.91 -19.57 11.38
N GLY A 38 -1.78 -18.79 12.02
CA GLY A 38 -3.23 -18.96 12.01
C GLY A 38 -3.73 -19.96 13.02
N ILE A 39 -2.89 -20.40 13.96
CA ILE A 39 -3.21 -21.40 14.98
C ILE A 39 -3.39 -20.69 16.33
N TYR A 40 -4.57 -20.83 16.92
CA TYR A 40 -4.86 -20.27 18.24
C TYR A 40 -4.32 -21.23 19.32
N GLY A 41 -2.99 -21.24 19.45
CA GLY A 41 -2.27 -22.07 20.40
C GLY A 41 -2.05 -21.40 21.77
N PRO A 42 -1.29 -22.07 22.66
CA PRO A 42 -0.96 -21.54 23.99
C PRO A 42 -0.28 -20.17 23.95
N ALA A 43 0.57 -19.91 22.95
CA ALA A 43 1.23 -18.61 22.77
C ALA A 43 0.20 -17.49 22.50
N THR A 44 -0.66 -17.68 21.50
CA THR A 44 -1.76 -16.74 21.16
C THR A 44 -2.66 -16.50 22.38
N THR A 45 -3.01 -17.57 23.10
CA THR A 45 -3.81 -17.49 24.33
C THR A 45 -3.15 -16.62 25.40
N GLY A 46 -1.84 -16.81 25.62
CA GLY A 46 -1.08 -16.03 26.60
C GLY A 46 -1.07 -14.54 26.28
N VAL A 47 -0.83 -14.17 25.03
CA VAL A 47 -0.83 -12.78 24.58
C VAL A 47 -2.23 -12.16 24.67
N VAL A 48 -3.28 -12.90 24.29
CA VAL A 48 -4.67 -12.40 24.41
C VAL A 48 -5.03 -12.14 25.88
N ARG A 49 -4.66 -13.02 26.81
CA ARG A 49 -4.88 -12.80 28.25
C ARG A 49 -4.14 -11.55 28.75
N GLU A 50 -2.91 -11.36 28.32
CA GLU A 50 -2.12 -10.18 28.70
C GLU A 50 -2.74 -8.89 28.16
N PHE A 51 -3.19 -8.91 26.89
CA PHE A 51 -3.93 -7.81 26.31
C PHE A 51 -5.21 -7.51 27.10
N GLN A 52 -6.04 -8.52 27.36
CA GLN A 52 -7.29 -8.37 28.13
C GLN A 52 -7.04 -7.73 29.50
N ARG A 53 -6.01 -8.20 30.21
CA ARG A 53 -5.59 -7.67 31.52
C ARG A 53 -5.25 -6.18 31.43
N ARG A 54 -4.47 -5.78 30.42
CA ARG A 54 -4.07 -4.37 30.20
C ARG A 54 -5.22 -3.49 29.72
N ALA A 55 -6.15 -4.06 28.97
CA ALA A 55 -7.29 -3.37 28.41
C ALA A 55 -8.48 -3.25 29.39
N GLY A 56 -8.41 -3.86 30.57
CA GLY A 56 -9.47 -3.87 31.57
C GLY A 56 -10.65 -4.78 31.20
N LEU A 57 -10.39 -5.85 30.45
CA LEU A 57 -11.40 -6.81 29.99
C LEU A 57 -11.40 -8.08 30.86
N VAL A 58 -12.42 -8.92 30.69
CA VAL A 58 -12.43 -10.28 31.27
C VAL A 58 -11.24 -11.06 30.73
N VAL A 59 -10.42 -11.62 31.61
CA VAL A 59 -9.18 -12.34 31.25
C VAL A 59 -9.46 -13.84 31.12
N ASP A 60 -10.11 -14.21 30.02
CA ASP A 60 -10.45 -15.60 29.69
C ASP A 60 -9.52 -16.21 28.62
N GLY A 61 -8.73 -15.39 27.93
CA GLY A 61 -7.87 -15.82 26.83
C GLY A 61 -8.62 -16.15 25.55
N VAL A 62 -9.88 -15.74 25.45
CA VAL A 62 -10.75 -15.88 24.29
C VAL A 62 -10.93 -14.50 23.64
N ALA A 63 -10.63 -14.41 22.36
CA ALA A 63 -10.89 -13.22 21.58
C ALA A 63 -12.34 -13.24 21.07
N GLY A 64 -13.27 -12.94 21.97
CA GLY A 64 -14.67 -12.67 21.65
C GLY A 64 -14.93 -11.19 21.31
N PRO A 65 -16.20 -10.78 21.10
CA PRO A 65 -16.54 -9.47 20.53
C PRO A 65 -15.95 -8.27 21.27
N GLN A 66 -15.87 -8.33 22.61
CA GLN A 66 -15.27 -7.24 23.39
C GLN A 66 -13.75 -7.17 23.20
N THR A 67 -13.07 -8.31 23.21
CA THR A 67 -11.62 -8.39 22.97
C THR A 67 -11.28 -7.96 21.55
N LEU A 68 -11.99 -8.52 20.57
CA LEU A 68 -11.84 -8.24 19.15
C LEU A 68 -12.17 -6.79 18.82
N GLY A 69 -13.29 -6.26 19.32
CA GLY A 69 -13.64 -4.85 19.18
C GLY A 69 -12.61 -3.90 19.79
N ARG A 70 -12.04 -4.24 20.96
CA ARG A 70 -10.95 -3.46 21.58
C ARG A 70 -9.66 -3.49 20.77
N LEU A 71 -9.44 -4.56 20.01
CA LEU A 71 -8.36 -4.69 19.03
C LEU A 71 -8.71 -4.07 17.67
N GLY A 72 -9.90 -3.49 17.49
CA GLY A 72 -10.35 -2.99 16.19
C GLY A 72 -10.49 -4.10 15.14
N LEU A 73 -10.83 -5.31 15.57
CA LEU A 73 -11.07 -6.51 14.75
C LEU A 73 -12.53 -6.95 14.87
N ASP A 74 -13.47 -6.01 14.72
CA ASP A 74 -14.90 -6.32 14.84
C ASP A 74 -15.39 -7.12 13.63
N PHE A 75 -15.68 -8.40 13.84
CA PHE A 75 -16.21 -9.30 12.82
C PHE A 75 -17.73 -9.52 12.98
N ASP A 76 -18.33 -9.03 14.07
CA ASP A 76 -19.74 -9.26 14.43
C ASP A 76 -20.71 -8.16 14.07
N GLN A 77 -20.19 -7.16 13.41
CA GLN A 77 -20.97 -6.21 12.65
C GLN A 77 -20.10 -5.72 11.48
N PRO A 78 -20.34 -6.13 10.23
CA PRO A 78 -20.83 -5.10 9.35
C PRO A 78 -22.24 -4.84 9.87
N ARG A 79 -22.44 -3.71 10.57
CA ARG A 79 -23.68 -2.96 10.29
C ARG A 79 -23.73 -2.99 8.77
N PRO A 80 -24.73 -3.61 8.09
CA PRO A 80 -24.72 -3.69 6.64
C PRO A 80 -24.41 -2.29 6.18
N LEU A 81 -23.20 -2.13 5.62
CA LEU A 81 -22.71 -0.79 5.39
C LEU A 81 -23.78 -0.15 4.53
N PRO A 82 -24.33 1.02 4.93
CA PRO A 82 -25.43 1.61 4.19
C PRO A 82 -25.04 1.56 2.72
N THR A 83 -25.87 0.93 1.87
CA THR A 83 -25.55 0.79 0.45
C THR A 83 -25.37 2.15 -0.24
N SER A 84 -25.76 3.23 0.46
CA SER A 84 -25.53 4.62 0.11
C SER A 84 -24.09 5.12 0.31
N LEU A 85 -23.25 4.47 1.12
CA LEU A 85 -21.87 4.93 1.33
C LEU A 85 -20.96 4.50 0.16
N PRO A 86 -20.05 5.37 -0.29
CA PRO A 86 -19.10 5.01 -1.34
C PRO A 86 -18.10 3.97 -0.86
N PHE A 87 -17.63 3.12 -1.78
CA PHE A 87 -16.50 2.22 -1.50
C PHE A 87 -15.20 3.01 -1.45
N PHE A 88 -14.27 2.57 -0.61
CA PHE A 88 -12.90 3.06 -0.56
C PHE A 88 -11.98 1.88 -0.84
N TYR A 89 -11.62 1.69 -2.12
CA TYR A 89 -10.74 0.59 -2.50
C TYR A 89 -9.29 0.94 -2.19
N CYS A 90 -8.60 0.08 -1.45
CA CYS A 90 -7.23 0.35 -1.02
C CYS A 90 -6.25 -0.77 -1.43
N ALA A 91 -5.23 -0.42 -2.23
CA ALA A 91 -4.22 -1.34 -2.76
C ALA A 91 -2.85 -1.10 -2.08
N SER A 92 -2.28 -2.15 -1.49
CA SER A 92 -1.11 -2.10 -0.61
C SER A 92 0.23 -1.87 -1.33
N GLY A 93 1.25 -1.50 -0.57
CA GLY A 93 2.62 -1.41 -1.11
C GLY A 93 3.26 -2.80 -1.24
N THR A 94 4.40 -2.86 -1.92
CA THR A 94 5.17 -4.10 -2.05
C THR A 94 5.45 -4.71 -0.67
N TRP A 95 5.24 -6.03 -0.55
CA TRP A 95 5.43 -6.87 0.64
C TRP A 95 4.45 -6.63 1.78
N GLN A 96 3.42 -5.83 1.56
CA GLN A 96 2.40 -5.54 2.56
C GLN A 96 1.17 -6.41 2.39
N THR A 97 0.55 -6.80 3.51
CA THR A 97 -0.79 -7.38 3.46
C THR A 97 -1.83 -6.31 3.09
N PRO A 98 -3.03 -6.69 2.62
CA PRO A 98 -4.07 -5.72 2.28
C PRO A 98 -4.54 -4.85 3.47
N PHE A 99 -4.23 -5.24 4.71
CA PHE A 99 -4.70 -4.61 5.94
C PHE A 99 -3.63 -3.74 6.64
N MET A 100 -2.59 -3.32 5.92
CA MET A 100 -1.53 -2.48 6.45
C MET A 100 -1.05 -1.44 5.43
N GLY A 101 -0.52 -0.33 5.92
CA GLY A 101 0.00 0.75 5.09
C GLY A 101 -0.92 1.97 5.07
N PRO A 102 -0.43 3.12 4.57
CA PRO A 102 -1.14 4.40 4.66
C PRO A 102 -2.49 4.35 3.96
N GLN A 103 -2.60 3.63 2.84
CA GLN A 103 -3.84 3.46 2.11
C GLN A 103 -4.95 2.77 2.92
N PHE A 104 -4.59 1.74 3.71
CA PHE A 104 -5.54 1.01 4.53
C PHE A 104 -5.96 1.84 5.73
N ASP A 105 -5.00 2.50 6.39
CA ASP A 105 -5.25 3.30 7.58
C ASP A 105 -6.13 4.52 7.30
N VAL A 106 -6.00 5.13 6.11
CA VAL A 106 -6.93 6.18 5.64
C VAL A 106 -8.35 5.63 5.53
N GLY A 107 -8.53 4.53 4.81
CA GLY A 107 -9.85 3.92 4.60
C GLY A 107 -10.48 3.46 5.92
N TRP A 108 -9.70 2.85 6.80
CA TRP A 108 -10.13 2.43 8.13
C TRP A 108 -10.62 3.61 8.98
N GLN A 109 -9.86 4.70 9.06
CA GLN A 109 -10.26 5.89 9.83
C GLN A 109 -11.53 6.54 9.29
N LEU A 110 -11.73 6.55 7.97
CA LEU A 110 -12.93 7.08 7.33
C LEU A 110 -14.16 6.18 7.57
N GLU A 111 -13.97 4.85 7.54
CA GLU A 111 -15.00 3.88 7.86
C GLU A 111 -15.46 3.99 9.32
N GLN A 112 -14.53 4.16 10.27
CA GLN A 112 -14.87 4.41 11.68
C GLN A 112 -15.68 5.69 11.89
N ARG A 113 -15.61 6.65 10.96
CA ARG A 113 -16.41 7.89 10.94
C ARG A 113 -17.74 7.73 10.18
N GLY A 114 -18.01 6.56 9.62
CA GLY A 114 -19.21 6.29 8.82
C GLY A 114 -19.25 7.00 7.47
N ILE A 115 -18.08 7.31 6.88
CA ILE A 115 -17.97 8.09 5.64
C ILE A 115 -17.87 7.18 4.41
N VAL A 116 -17.17 6.05 4.54
CA VAL A 116 -16.90 5.12 3.44
C VAL A 116 -17.06 3.67 3.88
N ARG A 117 -17.03 2.77 2.90
CA ARG A 117 -16.89 1.32 3.07
C ARG A 117 -15.47 0.93 2.69
N ASN A 118 -14.61 0.64 3.67
CA ASN A 118 -13.21 0.34 3.37
C ASN A 118 -13.11 -1.07 2.75
N GLN A 119 -12.51 -1.16 1.57
CA GLN A 119 -12.39 -2.41 0.83
C GLN A 119 -10.95 -2.63 0.37
N PRO A 120 -10.17 -3.43 1.12
CA PRO A 120 -8.83 -3.83 0.67
C PRO A 120 -8.86 -4.63 -0.61
N VAL A 121 -7.85 -4.42 -1.47
CA VAL A 121 -7.61 -5.22 -2.68
C VAL A 121 -6.71 -6.40 -2.30
N GLY A 122 -7.22 -7.62 -2.46
CA GLY A 122 -6.48 -8.84 -2.12
C GLY A 122 -5.58 -9.29 -3.26
N TYR A 123 -4.28 -9.01 -3.18
CA TYR A 123 -3.31 -9.42 -4.20
C TYR A 123 -1.93 -9.69 -3.57
N PRO A 124 -0.98 -10.32 -4.29
CA PRO A 124 0.28 -10.79 -3.71
C PRO A 124 1.18 -9.69 -3.13
N ALA A 125 1.13 -8.49 -3.71
CA ALA A 125 2.03 -7.40 -3.39
C ALA A 125 3.54 -7.79 -3.51
N SER A 126 3.91 -8.75 -4.35
CA SER A 126 5.29 -9.25 -4.50
C SER A 126 6.20 -8.26 -5.24
N GLY A 127 7.52 -8.33 -5.01
CA GLY A 127 8.50 -7.53 -5.73
C GLY A 127 9.85 -8.23 -5.91
N PHE A 128 10.85 -7.48 -6.37
CA PHE A 128 12.15 -8.02 -6.82
C PHE A 128 13.11 -8.43 -5.67
N LEU A 129 12.94 -7.89 -4.46
CA LEU A 129 14.01 -7.94 -3.42
C LEU A 129 13.80 -8.97 -2.29
N TYR A 130 12.72 -9.77 -2.25
CA TYR A 130 12.41 -10.69 -1.12
C TYR A 130 11.56 -11.91 -1.58
N PRO A 131 11.24 -12.91 -0.74
CA PRO A 131 11.25 -14.34 -1.02
C PRO A 131 9.91 -14.79 -1.65
N ASN A 132 9.68 -14.40 -2.89
CA ASN A 132 8.72 -15.11 -3.73
C ASN A 132 9.31 -15.25 -5.14
N PRO A 133 10.07 -16.32 -5.40
CA PRO A 133 10.73 -16.53 -6.69
C PRO A 133 9.74 -16.90 -7.82
N PHE A 134 8.42 -16.93 -7.54
CA PHE A 134 7.40 -17.38 -8.49
C PHE A 134 6.54 -16.25 -9.05
N LEU A 135 6.70 -15.02 -8.57
CA LEU A 135 5.88 -13.88 -9.00
C LEU A 135 6.71 -12.61 -9.08
N SER A 136 6.89 -12.11 -10.30
CA SER A 136 7.50 -10.82 -10.59
C SER A 136 6.66 -9.65 -10.03
N TYR A 137 7.28 -8.47 -9.94
CA TYR A 137 6.55 -7.23 -9.62
C TYR A 137 5.40 -6.99 -10.62
N ASN A 138 5.67 -7.21 -11.91
CA ASN A 138 4.68 -7.01 -12.98
C ASN A 138 3.48 -7.96 -12.87
N GLU A 139 3.71 -9.24 -12.57
CA GLU A 139 2.63 -10.20 -12.36
C GLU A 139 1.82 -9.88 -11.10
N SER A 140 2.49 -9.47 -10.02
CA SER A 140 1.81 -8.98 -8.80
C SER A 140 0.88 -7.81 -9.13
N VAL A 141 1.38 -6.80 -9.85
CA VAL A 141 0.58 -5.66 -10.29
C VAL A 141 -0.59 -6.09 -11.17
N ALA A 142 -0.37 -6.99 -12.13
CA ALA A 142 -1.44 -7.48 -13.01
C ALA A 142 -2.57 -8.18 -12.23
N LEU A 143 -2.22 -9.01 -11.24
CA LEU A 143 -3.19 -9.64 -10.33
C LEU A 143 -3.93 -8.61 -9.47
N GLY A 144 -3.23 -7.57 -9.00
CA GLY A 144 -3.85 -6.45 -8.29
C GLY A 144 -4.85 -5.68 -9.14
N VAL A 145 -4.51 -5.39 -10.40
CA VAL A 145 -5.41 -4.72 -11.36
C VAL A 145 -6.63 -5.58 -11.64
N ALA A 146 -6.45 -6.89 -11.84
CA ALA A 146 -7.56 -7.82 -12.07
C ALA A 146 -8.53 -7.87 -10.88
N GLU A 147 -8.01 -7.96 -9.66
CA GLU A 147 -8.86 -7.99 -8.46
C GLU A 147 -9.57 -6.65 -8.23
N LEU A 148 -8.88 -5.52 -8.38
CA LEU A 148 -9.50 -4.21 -8.25
C LEU A 148 -10.58 -3.99 -9.32
N ALA A 149 -10.33 -4.38 -10.57
CA ALA A 149 -11.34 -4.33 -11.63
C ALA A 149 -12.56 -5.21 -11.32
N ARG A 150 -12.35 -6.43 -10.81
CA ARG A 150 -13.43 -7.33 -10.35
C ARG A 150 -14.25 -6.68 -9.24
N LEU A 151 -13.59 -6.11 -8.24
CA LEU A 151 -14.24 -5.44 -7.11
C LEU A 151 -15.08 -4.25 -7.58
N VAL A 152 -14.55 -3.41 -8.47
CA VAL A 152 -15.30 -2.31 -9.08
C VAL A 152 -16.53 -2.88 -9.79
N LEU A 153 -16.38 -3.83 -10.71
CA LEU A 153 -17.49 -4.41 -11.49
C LEU A 153 -18.60 -5.01 -10.65
N MET A 154 -18.26 -5.71 -9.56
CA MET A 154 -19.25 -6.40 -8.71
C MET A 154 -20.01 -5.46 -7.77
N ASN A 155 -19.52 -4.25 -7.58
CA ASN A 155 -20.06 -3.32 -6.61
C ASN A 155 -20.64 -2.08 -7.29
N ALA A 156 -21.95 -1.90 -7.15
CA ALA A 156 -22.62 -0.68 -7.59
C ALA A 156 -22.31 0.50 -6.68
N GLY A 157 -22.36 1.71 -7.25
CA GLY A 157 -22.20 2.97 -6.55
C GLY A 157 -20.85 3.64 -6.77
N ARG A 158 -20.72 4.83 -6.18
CA ARG A 158 -19.54 5.67 -6.27
C ARG A 158 -18.40 5.12 -5.41
N PHE A 159 -17.16 5.42 -5.77
CA PHE A 159 -16.00 4.90 -5.05
C PHE A 159 -14.79 5.83 -5.07
N TYR A 160 -13.92 5.64 -4.10
CA TYR A 160 -12.56 6.18 -4.04
C TYR A 160 -11.58 5.07 -4.41
N LEU A 161 -10.44 5.46 -5.00
CA LEU A 161 -9.29 4.58 -5.17
C LEU A 161 -8.13 5.12 -4.34
N CYS A 162 -7.48 4.25 -3.57
CA CYS A 162 -6.34 4.60 -2.74
C CYS A 162 -5.21 3.60 -2.96
N GLY A 163 -4.01 4.07 -3.29
CA GLY A 163 -2.87 3.20 -3.56
C GLY A 163 -1.60 3.72 -2.90
N TYR A 164 -0.77 2.80 -2.42
CA TYR A 164 0.55 3.11 -1.88
C TYR A 164 1.62 2.32 -2.63
N SER A 165 2.69 2.96 -3.08
CA SER A 165 3.82 2.29 -3.75
C SER A 165 3.33 1.43 -4.94
N GLN A 166 3.58 0.12 -4.96
CA GLN A 166 3.02 -0.81 -5.95
C GLN A 166 1.49 -0.73 -6.08
N GLY A 167 0.76 -0.52 -5.00
CA GLY A 167 -0.69 -0.35 -5.04
C GLY A 167 -1.13 0.94 -5.73
N ALA A 168 -0.29 1.99 -5.70
CA ALA A 168 -0.54 3.19 -6.50
C ALA A 168 -0.39 2.91 -8.01
N GLU A 169 0.49 1.99 -8.38
CA GLU A 169 0.59 1.48 -9.75
C GLU A 169 -0.66 0.66 -10.16
N VAL A 170 -1.12 -0.25 -9.28
CA VAL A 170 -2.37 -1.01 -9.48
C VAL A 170 -3.53 -0.05 -9.75
N VAL A 171 -3.63 1.03 -8.97
CA VAL A 171 -4.63 2.09 -9.18
C VAL A 171 -4.44 2.79 -10.52
N ALA A 172 -3.23 3.23 -10.87
CA ALA A 172 -2.96 3.94 -12.13
C ALA A 172 -3.32 3.10 -13.37
N ARG A 173 -2.95 1.81 -13.37
CA ARG A 173 -3.30 0.87 -14.45
C ARG A 173 -4.80 0.60 -14.51
N THR A 174 -5.48 0.51 -13.36
CA THR A 174 -6.95 0.35 -13.32
C THR A 174 -7.66 1.60 -13.87
N LEU A 175 -7.15 2.80 -13.62
CA LEU A 175 -7.67 4.03 -14.25
C LEU A 175 -7.53 3.99 -15.77
N GLY A 176 -6.47 3.35 -16.30
CA GLY A 176 -6.34 3.07 -17.73
C GLY A 176 -7.52 2.25 -18.28
N LEU A 177 -8.05 1.30 -17.50
CA LEU A 177 -9.24 0.52 -17.89
C LEU A 177 -10.55 1.32 -17.84
N MET A 178 -10.53 2.54 -17.29
CA MET A 178 -11.68 3.45 -17.22
C MET A 178 -11.68 4.50 -18.35
N LEU A 179 -10.68 4.49 -19.24
CA LEU A 179 -10.65 5.38 -20.41
C LEU A 179 -11.73 5.02 -21.44
N PRO A 180 -12.14 5.93 -22.33
CA PRO A 180 -13.14 5.65 -23.37
C PRO A 180 -12.79 4.39 -24.19
N GLY A 181 -13.78 3.50 -24.36
CA GLY A 181 -13.62 2.24 -25.09
C GLY A 181 -13.00 1.09 -24.28
N GLN A 182 -12.62 1.32 -23.03
CA GLN A 182 -12.06 0.30 -22.13
C GLN A 182 -13.14 -0.38 -21.27
N PRO A 183 -12.86 -1.58 -20.71
CA PRO A 183 -13.87 -2.38 -20.01
C PRO A 183 -14.56 -1.71 -18.82
N LEU A 184 -13.89 -0.79 -18.13
CA LEU A 184 -14.43 -0.03 -16.99
C LEU A 184 -14.83 1.40 -17.36
N ALA A 185 -14.89 1.76 -18.65
CA ALA A 185 -15.24 3.13 -19.09
C ALA A 185 -16.55 3.64 -18.47
N HIS A 186 -17.54 2.75 -18.39
CA HIS A 186 -18.86 3.03 -17.80
C HIS A 186 -18.84 3.31 -16.28
N ARG A 187 -17.71 3.09 -15.61
CA ARG A 187 -17.50 3.35 -14.17
C ARG A 187 -16.65 4.60 -13.91
N ALA A 188 -16.16 5.28 -14.96
CA ALA A 188 -15.31 6.45 -14.81
C ALA A 188 -15.98 7.62 -14.07
N ASP A 189 -17.31 7.75 -14.22
CA ASP A 189 -18.11 8.80 -13.56
C ASP A 189 -18.45 8.47 -12.10
N ASP A 190 -18.38 7.19 -11.72
CA ASP A 190 -18.58 6.75 -10.34
C ASP A 190 -17.37 7.05 -9.43
N LEU A 191 -16.19 7.24 -10.02
CA LEU A 191 -14.97 7.57 -9.29
C LEU A 191 -15.05 8.96 -8.67
N ILE A 192 -14.94 9.06 -7.35
CA ILE A 192 -14.98 10.33 -6.62
C ILE A 192 -13.60 10.99 -6.63
N ALA A 193 -12.60 10.30 -6.11
CA ALA A 193 -11.22 10.78 -6.05
C ALA A 193 -10.23 9.62 -5.97
N VAL A 194 -8.98 9.94 -6.29
CA VAL A 194 -7.83 9.04 -6.22
C VAL A 194 -6.85 9.60 -5.20
N ILE A 195 -6.37 8.74 -4.29
CA ILE A 195 -5.39 9.07 -3.27
C ILE A 195 -4.17 8.18 -3.51
N GLN A 196 -2.99 8.75 -3.74
CA GLN A 196 -1.78 7.98 -4.00
C GLN A 196 -0.67 8.39 -3.06
N PHE A 197 0.04 7.42 -2.48
CA PHE A 197 1.22 7.64 -1.65
C PHE A 197 2.44 7.04 -2.36
N GLY A 198 3.50 7.84 -2.57
CA GLY A 198 4.74 7.35 -3.18
C GLY A 198 4.52 6.70 -4.55
N CYS A 199 3.71 7.33 -5.40
CA CYS A 199 3.23 6.73 -6.64
C CYS A 199 4.35 6.62 -7.70
N PRO A 200 4.71 5.40 -8.16
CA PRO A 200 5.67 5.23 -9.25
C PRO A 200 5.11 5.69 -10.60
N CYS A 201 3.80 5.94 -10.69
CA CYS A 201 3.10 6.42 -11.89
C CYS A 201 2.68 7.88 -11.77
N ARG A 202 3.30 8.66 -10.88
CA ARG A 202 2.97 10.09 -10.76
C ARG A 202 3.46 10.86 -12.00
N PRO A 203 2.62 11.64 -12.70
CA PRO A 203 3.11 12.53 -13.74
C PRO A 203 3.93 13.69 -13.15
N PRO A 204 4.83 14.32 -13.93
CA PRO A 204 5.55 15.49 -13.47
C PRO A 204 4.62 16.69 -13.24
N GLY A 205 5.10 17.66 -12.44
CA GLY A 205 4.39 18.92 -12.19
C GLY A 205 3.61 18.97 -10.86
N PRO A 206 2.79 20.02 -10.68
CA PRO A 206 2.16 20.33 -9.40
C PRO A 206 1.12 19.29 -9.00
N THR A 207 0.98 19.06 -7.69
CA THR A 207 -0.05 18.18 -7.13
C THR A 207 -1.26 18.99 -6.65
N LEU A 208 -2.37 18.30 -6.37
CA LEU A 208 -3.55 18.91 -5.73
C LEU A 208 -3.33 19.26 -4.25
N LEU A 209 -2.18 18.92 -3.67
CA LEU A 209 -1.80 19.28 -2.30
C LEU A 209 -1.10 20.65 -2.23
N GLY A 210 -0.89 21.31 -3.37
CA GLY A 210 -0.30 22.67 -3.44
C GLY A 210 1.22 22.69 -3.51
N ASP A 211 1.87 21.53 -3.59
CA ASP A 211 3.30 21.38 -3.81
C ASP A 211 3.63 21.02 -5.28
N ASN A 212 4.92 21.04 -5.62
CA ASN A 212 5.42 20.71 -6.94
C ASN A 212 6.69 19.83 -6.82
N PRO A 213 6.53 18.52 -6.52
CA PRO A 213 7.65 17.61 -6.38
C PRO A 213 8.47 17.52 -7.67
N PRO A 214 9.81 17.44 -7.57
CA PRO A 214 10.67 17.37 -8.75
C PRO A 214 10.45 16.07 -9.53
N GLY A 215 10.73 16.12 -10.84
CA GLY A 215 10.69 14.95 -11.72
C GLY A 215 9.30 14.35 -11.83
N ALA A 216 9.26 13.02 -11.98
CA ALA A 216 8.05 12.20 -12.13
C ALA A 216 8.19 10.87 -11.36
N GLY A 217 7.15 10.05 -11.38
CA GLY A 217 7.22 8.66 -10.91
C GLY A 217 8.17 7.82 -11.78
N ILE A 218 8.83 6.86 -11.13
CA ILE A 218 9.90 6.02 -11.71
C ILE A 218 9.42 5.07 -12.82
N ALA A 219 8.13 4.77 -12.91
CA ALA A 219 7.61 3.74 -13.82
C ALA A 219 7.57 4.16 -15.30
N GLY A 220 7.70 5.46 -15.61
CA GLY A 220 7.65 5.99 -16.99
C GLY A 220 6.31 5.87 -17.70
N PHE A 221 5.28 5.37 -17.02
CA PHE A 221 3.88 5.53 -17.41
C PHE A 221 3.12 6.18 -16.26
N TYR A 222 2.13 7.01 -16.60
CA TYR A 222 1.52 7.90 -15.62
C TYR A 222 0.02 7.71 -15.46
N THR A 223 -0.48 8.12 -14.29
CA THR A 223 -1.92 8.27 -14.02
C THR A 223 -2.56 9.07 -15.17
N PRO A 224 -3.62 8.56 -15.84
CA PRO A 224 -4.14 9.21 -17.04
C PRO A 224 -4.69 10.61 -16.79
N ASP A 225 -4.46 11.53 -17.74
CA ASP A 225 -4.79 12.96 -17.65
C ASP A 225 -6.26 13.23 -17.27
N GLN A 226 -7.19 12.43 -17.79
CA GLN A 226 -8.62 12.53 -17.51
C GLN A 226 -8.96 12.44 -16.01
N PHE A 227 -8.11 11.80 -15.19
CA PHE A 227 -8.33 11.61 -13.76
C PHE A 227 -7.55 12.60 -12.89
N ARG A 228 -6.64 13.39 -13.46
CA ARG A 228 -5.69 14.22 -12.69
C ARG A 228 -6.35 15.29 -11.84
N ALA A 229 -7.45 15.85 -12.29
CA ALA A 229 -8.22 16.85 -11.54
C ALA A 229 -8.83 16.30 -10.22
N ARG A 230 -8.80 14.98 -10.00
CA ARG A 230 -9.27 14.30 -8.80
C ARG A 230 -8.24 13.36 -8.18
N THR A 231 -6.96 13.51 -8.52
CA THR A 231 -5.86 12.70 -7.96
C THR A 231 -4.98 13.49 -7.01
N TYR A 232 -4.94 13.07 -5.75
CA TYR A 232 -4.10 13.61 -4.70
C TYR A 232 -2.85 12.74 -4.55
N ASP A 233 -1.71 13.23 -5.02
CA ASP A 233 -0.41 12.57 -4.92
C ASP A 233 0.36 13.06 -3.69
N PHE A 234 0.44 12.22 -2.67
CA PHE A 234 1.29 12.42 -1.51
C PHE A 234 2.71 11.97 -1.83
N VAL A 235 3.63 12.93 -1.83
CA VAL A 235 5.04 12.71 -2.17
C VAL A 235 5.91 13.28 -1.06
N LEU A 236 6.81 12.45 -0.53
CA LEU A 236 7.78 12.90 0.47
C LEU A 236 9.10 13.33 -0.20
N PRO A 237 9.79 14.37 0.30
CA PRO A 237 11.07 14.80 -0.22
C PRO A 237 12.14 13.69 -0.20
N GLY A 238 12.62 13.30 -1.38
CA GLY A 238 13.60 12.22 -1.55
C GLY A 238 12.99 10.83 -1.76
N ASP A 239 11.66 10.72 -1.88
CA ASP A 239 11.03 9.47 -2.30
C ASP A 239 11.29 9.21 -3.79
N MET A 240 12.40 8.51 -4.07
CA MET A 240 12.90 8.31 -5.43
C MET A 240 11.87 7.65 -6.36
N TYR A 241 10.96 6.83 -5.82
CA TYR A 241 9.92 6.18 -6.61
C TYR A 241 8.92 7.18 -7.20
N ALA A 242 8.68 8.31 -6.52
CA ALA A 242 7.74 9.35 -6.95
C ALA A 242 8.42 10.62 -7.49
N THR A 243 9.74 10.77 -7.34
CA THR A 243 10.50 11.98 -7.71
C THR A 243 11.73 11.69 -8.59
N THR A 244 11.65 10.70 -9.47
CA THR A 244 12.71 10.37 -10.42
C THR A 244 12.89 11.49 -11.45
N THR A 245 14.14 11.88 -11.70
CA THR A 245 14.56 12.94 -12.64
C THR A 245 15.41 12.36 -13.79
N ASP A 246 15.42 13.03 -14.94
CA ASP A 246 16.06 12.56 -16.19
C ASP A 246 17.60 12.52 -16.15
N ASP A 247 18.20 13.15 -15.14
CA ASP A 247 19.63 13.10 -14.82
C ASP A 247 20.03 11.82 -14.06
N THR A 248 19.09 10.90 -13.84
CA THR A 248 19.35 9.58 -13.25
C THR A 248 19.08 8.45 -14.26
N LEU A 249 19.49 7.24 -13.91
CA LEU A 249 19.17 5.98 -14.61
C LEU A 249 18.10 5.18 -13.87
N LEU A 250 17.42 5.77 -12.89
CA LEU A 250 16.43 5.10 -12.03
C LEU A 250 15.30 4.46 -12.84
N HIS A 251 14.79 5.18 -13.86
CA HIS A 251 13.74 4.65 -14.73
C HIS A 251 14.19 3.37 -15.47
N LEU A 252 15.39 3.38 -16.05
CA LEU A 252 15.96 2.22 -16.75
C LEU A 252 16.18 1.05 -15.80
N GLY A 253 16.70 1.31 -14.59
CA GLY A 253 16.84 0.29 -13.56
C GLY A 253 15.49 -0.31 -13.18
N TYR A 254 14.46 0.51 -13.00
CA TYR A 254 13.12 0.06 -12.66
C TYR A 254 12.48 -0.80 -13.77
N GLU A 255 12.58 -0.37 -15.03
CA GLU A 255 12.10 -1.14 -16.18
C GLU A 255 12.82 -2.49 -16.32
N ALA A 256 14.13 -2.53 -16.05
CA ALA A 256 14.91 -3.77 -16.13
C ALA A 256 14.62 -4.75 -14.98
N LEU A 257 14.31 -4.24 -13.78
CA LEU A 257 14.17 -5.08 -12.57
C LEU A 257 12.74 -5.57 -12.33
N THR A 258 11.71 -4.82 -12.72
CA THR A 258 10.30 -5.19 -12.48
C THR A 258 9.82 -6.48 -13.17
N PRO A 259 10.36 -6.91 -14.33
CA PRO A 259 10.02 -8.19 -14.94
C PRO A 259 10.77 -9.39 -14.33
N LEU A 260 11.84 -9.16 -13.55
CA LEU A 260 12.70 -10.25 -13.10
C LEU A 260 12.06 -11.02 -11.93
N GLU A 261 12.05 -12.34 -12.07
CA GLU A 261 11.81 -13.31 -11.00
C GLU A 261 13.18 -13.79 -10.50
N LEU A 262 13.62 -13.32 -9.33
CA LEU A 262 14.92 -13.72 -8.79
C LEU A 262 14.78 -14.54 -7.52
N GLU A 263 15.53 -15.64 -7.43
CA GLU A 263 15.75 -16.31 -6.16
C GLU A 263 16.64 -15.45 -5.24
N LEU A 264 16.32 -15.42 -3.95
CA LEU A 264 17.00 -14.58 -2.96
C LEU A 264 18.54 -14.71 -2.97
N PRO A 265 19.15 -15.92 -3.11
CA PRO A 265 20.60 -16.04 -3.24
C PRO A 265 21.15 -15.37 -4.49
N PHE A 266 20.45 -15.49 -5.62
CA PHE A 266 20.85 -14.86 -6.89
C PHE A 266 20.66 -13.33 -6.85
N ALA A 267 19.59 -12.85 -6.21
CA ALA A 267 19.39 -11.42 -5.98
C ALA A 267 20.48 -10.82 -5.08
N LEU A 268 20.91 -11.57 -4.05
CA LEU A 268 22.03 -11.19 -3.20
C LEU A 268 23.36 -11.20 -3.95
N GLU A 269 23.58 -12.14 -4.88
CA GLU A 269 24.75 -12.11 -5.75
C GLU A 269 24.74 -10.92 -6.72
N ILE A 270 23.59 -10.57 -7.30
CA ILE A 270 23.46 -9.35 -8.11
C ILE A 270 23.71 -8.10 -7.25
N LEU A 271 23.19 -8.03 -6.03
CA LEU A 271 23.46 -6.91 -5.12
C LEU A 271 24.93 -6.85 -4.69
N ALA A 272 25.56 -7.99 -4.43
CA ALA A 272 26.99 -8.08 -4.14
C ALA A 272 27.84 -7.67 -5.35
N LEU A 273 27.40 -8.01 -6.57
CA LEU A 273 27.99 -7.56 -7.81
C LEU A 273 27.84 -6.03 -7.94
N ILE A 274 26.64 -5.47 -7.73
CA ILE A 274 26.37 -4.02 -7.72
C ILE A 274 27.24 -3.27 -6.70
N GLN A 275 27.51 -3.90 -5.55
CA GLN A 275 28.39 -3.36 -4.50
C GLN A 275 29.88 -3.60 -4.75
N SER A 276 30.25 -4.46 -5.71
CA SER A 276 31.62 -4.70 -6.10
C SER A 276 32.05 -3.71 -7.20
N ASN A 277 33.35 -3.40 -7.26
CA ASN A 277 33.91 -2.61 -8.36
C ASN A 277 33.73 -3.30 -9.74
N GLU A 278 33.32 -4.57 -9.78
CA GLU A 278 33.13 -5.35 -11.01
C GLU A 278 31.80 -4.99 -11.72
N PHE A 279 30.77 -4.52 -11.01
CA PHE A 279 29.55 -4.01 -11.67
C PHE A 279 29.80 -2.69 -12.39
N LEU A 280 30.71 -1.86 -11.90
CA LEU A 280 31.18 -0.68 -12.63
C LEU A 280 31.97 -1.09 -13.89
N ASP A 281 32.75 -2.16 -13.82
CA ASP A 281 33.44 -2.76 -14.97
C ASP A 281 32.50 -3.47 -15.96
N LEU A 282 31.34 -3.96 -15.50
CA LEU A 282 30.28 -4.54 -16.33
C LEU A 282 29.35 -3.46 -16.92
N LEU A 283 29.22 -2.34 -16.22
CA LEU A 283 28.63 -1.06 -16.67
C LEU A 283 29.63 -0.16 -17.41
N ASN A 284 30.71 -0.70 -17.98
CA ASN A 284 31.54 -0.01 -18.99
C ASN A 284 30.78 0.31 -20.30
N LEU A 285 29.46 0.52 -20.20
CA LEU A 285 28.53 1.17 -21.10
C LEU A 285 28.60 2.71 -21.00
N ALA A 286 29.30 3.30 -20.02
CA ALA A 286 29.49 4.75 -19.94
C ALA A 286 30.58 5.23 -20.92
N ASN A 287 30.31 5.09 -22.21
CA ASN A 287 31.23 5.48 -23.28
C ASN A 287 31.32 7.02 -23.45
N THR A 288 30.55 7.77 -22.67
CA THR A 288 30.45 9.23 -22.73
C THR A 288 30.42 9.88 -21.33
N PRO A 289 30.92 11.11 -21.18
CA PRO A 289 30.85 11.87 -19.93
C PRO A 289 29.43 12.06 -19.39
N GLU A 290 28.43 12.19 -20.27
CA GLU A 290 27.03 12.36 -19.91
C GLU A 290 26.48 11.11 -19.18
N THR A 291 26.78 9.92 -19.69
CA THR A 291 26.35 8.66 -19.08
C THR A 291 27.04 8.43 -17.73
N PHE A 292 28.33 8.77 -17.62
CA PHE A 292 29.06 8.70 -16.35
C PHE A 292 28.44 9.60 -15.28
N ALA A 293 28.08 10.84 -15.62
CA ALA A 293 27.41 11.77 -14.70
C ALA A 293 26.07 11.19 -14.19
N LYS A 294 25.27 10.58 -15.07
CA LYS A 294 24.00 9.94 -14.67
C LYS A 294 24.21 8.75 -13.73
N VAL A 295 25.25 7.93 -13.94
CA VAL A 295 25.58 6.81 -13.05
C VAL A 295 25.90 7.33 -11.64
N VAL A 296 26.77 8.34 -11.54
CA VAL A 296 27.14 8.95 -10.26
C VAL A 296 25.91 9.55 -9.56
N GLN A 297 25.09 10.31 -10.31
CA GLN A 297 23.88 10.92 -9.76
C GLN A 297 22.88 9.86 -9.27
N THR A 298 22.71 8.75 -10.01
CA THR A 298 21.87 7.62 -9.60
C THR A 298 22.36 7.01 -8.29
N ALA A 299 23.66 6.77 -8.16
CA ALA A 299 24.24 6.21 -6.93
C ALA A 299 24.04 7.15 -5.73
N VAL A 300 24.16 8.46 -5.92
CA VAL A 300 23.88 9.47 -4.88
C VAL A 300 22.42 9.43 -4.43
N VAL A 301 21.47 9.44 -5.38
CA VAL A 301 20.04 9.41 -5.08
C VAL A 301 19.64 8.11 -4.38
N VAL A 302 20.11 6.96 -4.88
CA VAL A 302 19.86 5.65 -4.24
C VAL A 302 20.47 5.59 -2.85
N GLY A 303 21.71 6.05 -2.67
CA GLY A 303 22.38 6.07 -1.38
C GLY A 303 21.63 6.90 -0.34
N ASP A 304 21.22 8.12 -0.72
CA ASP A 304 20.41 8.99 0.14
C ASP A 304 19.03 8.38 0.46
N PHE A 305 18.39 7.76 -0.53
CA PHE A 305 17.14 7.03 -0.34
C PHE A 305 17.29 5.87 0.67
N LEU A 306 18.34 5.06 0.55
CA LEU A 306 18.57 3.92 1.47
C LEU A 306 18.84 4.37 2.90
N ILE A 307 19.44 5.54 3.09
CA ILE A 307 19.72 6.11 4.42
C ILE A 307 18.45 6.69 5.06
N ARG A 308 17.69 7.51 4.31
CA ARG A 308 16.56 8.26 4.84
C ARG A 308 15.22 7.54 4.73
N ASN A 309 15.11 6.62 3.76
CA ASN A 309 13.94 5.84 3.38
C ASN A 309 12.59 6.58 3.55
N PRO A 310 12.43 7.79 2.98
CA PRO A 310 11.22 8.59 3.16
C PRO A 310 9.94 7.86 2.74
N HIS A 311 10.04 6.88 1.84
CA HIS A 311 8.93 6.12 1.29
C HIS A 311 8.05 5.42 2.34
N VAL A 312 8.61 5.05 3.50
CA VAL A 312 7.85 4.37 4.57
C VAL A 312 7.23 5.33 5.59
N HIS A 313 7.51 6.64 5.49
CA HIS A 313 7.22 7.62 6.53
C HIS A 313 5.93 8.43 6.30
N TYR A 314 4.99 7.93 5.49
CA TYR A 314 3.71 8.62 5.25
C TYR A 314 2.81 8.71 6.51
N HIS A 315 3.10 7.95 7.57
CA HIS A 315 2.34 7.97 8.84
C HIS A 315 2.83 9.00 9.83
N ASP A 316 4.12 9.36 9.79
CA ASP A 316 4.84 10.07 10.83
C ASP A 316 5.59 11.32 10.31
N TRP A 317 5.86 11.41 9.00
CA TRP A 317 6.44 12.60 8.40
C TRP A 317 5.39 13.71 8.30
N VAL A 318 5.57 14.76 9.11
CA VAL A 318 4.75 15.97 9.07
C VAL A 318 5.22 16.87 7.92
N GLY A 319 4.61 16.70 6.75
CA GLY A 319 4.99 17.39 5.51
C GLY A 319 3.82 18.07 4.78
N PHE A 320 2.58 17.87 5.24
CA PHE A 320 1.38 18.26 4.51
C PHE A 320 0.53 19.21 5.35
N ASP A 321 0.80 20.51 5.31
CA ASP A 321 0.11 21.55 6.08
C ASP A 321 0.09 21.29 7.61
N GLY A 322 1.24 20.87 8.15
CA GLY A 322 1.37 20.52 9.57
C GLY A 322 0.75 19.17 9.94
N GLN A 323 0.39 18.35 8.95
CA GLN A 323 -0.12 17.00 9.14
C GLN A 323 0.77 15.95 8.46
N THR A 324 0.60 14.69 8.87
CA THR A 324 1.16 13.54 8.15
C THR A 324 0.32 13.23 6.90
N GLY A 325 0.87 12.44 5.97
CA GLY A 325 0.17 12.10 4.74
C GLY A 325 -1.17 11.41 5.00
N VAL A 326 -1.20 10.47 5.95
CA VAL A 326 -2.43 9.78 6.36
C VAL A 326 -3.45 10.75 6.95
N GLN A 327 -3.04 11.63 7.87
CA GLN A 327 -3.94 12.61 8.48
C GLN A 327 -4.56 13.54 7.43
N ARG A 328 -3.73 14.06 6.52
CA ARG A 328 -4.18 14.97 5.47
C ARG A 328 -5.10 14.27 4.47
N ALA A 329 -4.82 13.03 4.08
CA ALA A 329 -5.70 12.23 3.22
C ALA A 329 -7.07 11.97 3.86
N VAL A 330 -7.09 11.61 5.15
CA VAL A 330 -8.35 11.47 5.91
C VAL A 330 -9.12 12.78 5.95
N GLN A 331 -8.44 13.92 6.15
CA GLN A 331 -9.08 15.24 6.13
C GLN A 331 -9.69 15.56 4.76
N ILE A 332 -8.96 15.33 3.67
CA ILE A 332 -9.43 15.58 2.29
C ILE A 332 -10.71 14.79 2.02
N VAL A 333 -10.70 13.49 2.29
CA VAL A 333 -11.88 12.64 2.01
C VAL A 333 -13.04 12.96 2.94
N ALA A 334 -12.77 13.28 4.21
CA ALA A 334 -13.82 13.62 5.17
C ALA A 334 -14.50 14.98 4.92
N THR A 335 -13.84 15.86 4.17
CA THR A 335 -14.37 17.21 3.84
C THR A 335 -14.82 17.34 2.39
N ALA A 336 -14.61 16.31 1.56
CA ALA A 336 -15.12 16.28 0.19
C ALA A 336 -16.66 16.33 0.22
N PRO A 337 -17.31 17.24 -0.54
CA PRO A 337 -18.76 17.29 -0.60
C PRO A 337 -19.30 15.96 -1.10
N ALA A 338 -20.22 15.36 -0.33
CA ALA A 338 -20.97 14.18 -0.74
C ALA A 338 -21.90 14.57 -1.90
N GLY A 339 -21.38 14.58 -3.13
CA GLY A 339 -22.13 14.96 -4.32
C GLY A 339 -21.61 16.20 -5.01
N VAL A 340 -20.61 16.01 -5.88
CA VAL A 340 -20.61 16.66 -7.20
C VAL A 340 -20.78 15.57 -8.25
#